data_AF-A0A818YA89-F1
#
_entry.id   AF-A0A818YA89-F1
#
_cell.length_a   1.000
_cell.length_b   1.000
_cell.length_c   1.000
_cell.angle_alpha   90.00
_cell.angle_beta   90.00
_cell.angle_gamma   90.00
#
_symmetry.space_group_name_H-M   'P 1'
#
loop_
_entity.id
_entity.type
_entity.pdbx_description
1 polymer ?
#
loop_
_entity_poly.entity_id
_entity_poly.type
_entity_poly.pdbx_seq_one_letter_code
_entity_poly.pdbx_strand_id
1 'polypeptide(L)'
;MRAATEPKMSVPMKNMPLDRSLPIINGPPISVSSIDPDRTSLISRVLNANGRQVATTGRVFWACDNTGYSSCSASVISSNSSDLIVTAAHCVFDTTTLRWLINCNWIFVPAYSNGNAPYGRWPARETAALTAWTRSKPDYNYDVAFVALSPVNGRHIVQVTGSQSLGFNQPRSQTTYAFGYPVNIGNGQTLQSCSGIPAASQYTLNGYKGQGLSNCGMGGGCSGGPWLQQFNTATGVGT
;
A
#
# COMPACT_ATOMS: atom_id res chain seq x y z
N MET A 1 8.56 4.59 3.39
CA MET A 1 7.85 3.94 4.51
C MET A 1 8.82 3.04 5.25
N ARG A 2 8.54 2.69 6.50
CA ARG A 2 9.33 1.70 7.25
C ARG A 2 8.93 0.30 6.81
N ALA A 3 9.87 -0.63 6.79
CA ALA A 3 9.53 -2.04 6.92
C ALA A 3 8.98 -2.27 8.32
N ALA A 4 7.66 -2.43 8.44
CA ALA A 4 7.05 -2.92 9.66
C ALA A 4 6.96 -4.45 9.56
N THR A 5 7.07 -5.16 10.69
CA THR A 5 6.61 -6.54 10.74
C THR A 5 5.10 -6.53 10.50
N GLU A 6 4.70 -7.05 9.35
CA GLU A 6 3.30 -7.06 8.95
C GLU A 6 2.50 -8.02 9.82
N PRO A 7 1.37 -7.59 10.42
CA PRO A 7 0.61 -8.45 11.30
C PRO A 7 0.04 -9.63 10.50
N LYS A 8 0.20 -10.83 11.06
CA LYS A 8 -0.55 -12.01 10.59
C LYS A 8 -2.00 -11.84 11.02
N MET A 9 -2.92 -11.79 10.06
CA MET A 9 -4.34 -11.73 10.33
C MET A 9 -4.93 -13.15 10.41
N SER A 10 -5.71 -13.40 11.46
CA SER A 10 -6.23 -14.71 11.87
C SER A 10 -7.59 -15.05 11.25
N VAL A 11 -7.72 -15.02 9.92
CA VAL A 11 -8.91 -15.55 9.21
C VAL A 11 -8.48 -16.63 8.20
N PRO A 12 -9.06 -17.85 8.25
CA PRO A 12 -8.72 -18.91 7.30
C PRO A 12 -9.24 -18.60 5.89
N MET A 13 -8.35 -18.56 4.89
CA MET A 13 -8.71 -18.57 3.47
C MET A 13 -9.00 -19.99 2.99
N LYS A 14 -10.14 -20.58 3.37
CA LYS A 14 -10.58 -21.84 2.77
C LYS A 14 -11.32 -21.50 1.46
N ASN A 15 -10.58 -21.55 0.35
CA ASN A 15 -11.02 -21.36 -1.03
C ASN A 15 -11.49 -19.95 -1.38
N MET A 16 -10.58 -19.13 -1.92
CA MET A 16 -10.94 -17.89 -2.61
C MET A 16 -10.87 -18.10 -4.13
N PRO A 17 -11.97 -18.47 -4.81
CA PRO A 17 -12.06 -18.30 -6.24
C PRO A 17 -11.99 -16.80 -6.57
N LEU A 18 -11.51 -16.47 -7.78
CA LEU A 18 -11.42 -15.12 -8.35
C LEU A 18 -12.75 -14.32 -8.36
N ASP A 19 -13.87 -14.90 -7.89
CA ASP A 19 -15.26 -14.47 -8.13
C ASP A 19 -15.99 -13.86 -6.89
N ARG A 20 -15.69 -14.20 -5.61
CA ARG A 20 -16.52 -13.71 -4.47
C ARG A 20 -15.79 -13.08 -3.27
N SER A 21 -16.59 -12.40 -2.45
CA SER A 21 -16.33 -11.40 -1.40
C SER A 21 -15.12 -11.62 -0.48
N LEU A 22 -14.44 -10.52 -0.12
CA LEU A 22 -13.35 -10.46 0.87
C LEU A 22 -13.88 -10.71 2.30
N PRO A 23 -13.03 -11.18 3.21
CA PRO A 23 -13.39 -11.31 4.63
C PRO A 23 -13.72 -9.94 5.24
N ILE A 24 -14.94 -9.81 5.76
CA ILE A 24 -15.34 -8.73 6.67
C ILE A 24 -14.85 -9.13 8.06
N ILE A 25 -13.94 -8.35 8.64
CA ILE A 25 -13.56 -8.50 10.06
C ILE A 25 -14.49 -7.61 10.88
N ASN A 26 -15.47 -8.21 11.55
CA ASN A 26 -16.35 -7.52 12.50
C ASN A 26 -15.60 -7.29 13.82
N GLY A 27 -15.23 -6.04 14.12
CA GLY A 27 -14.84 -5.60 15.46
C GLY A 27 -15.93 -4.72 16.07
N PRO A 28 -16.03 -4.62 17.41
CA PRO A 28 -17.02 -3.77 18.06
C PRO A 28 -16.81 -2.29 17.67
N PRO A 29 -17.88 -1.50 17.50
CA PRO A 29 -17.76 -0.09 17.17
C PRO A 29 -17.04 0.66 18.30
N ILE A 30 -15.92 1.31 17.99
CA ILE A 30 -15.24 2.19 18.95
C ILE A 30 -15.83 3.60 18.80
N SER A 31 -16.30 4.15 19.91
CA SER A 31 -16.74 5.54 20.03
C SER A 31 -15.56 6.49 19.84
N VAL A 32 -15.61 7.29 18.78
CA VAL A 32 -14.60 8.32 18.52
C VAL A 32 -14.98 9.58 19.31
N SER A 33 -14.27 9.87 20.40
CA SER A 33 -14.44 11.13 21.13
C SER A 33 -13.75 12.28 20.38
N SER A 34 -14.58 13.25 19.97
CA SER A 34 -14.24 14.61 19.49
C SER A 34 -13.05 14.74 18.54
N ILE A 35 -13.29 14.54 17.24
CA ILE A 35 -12.43 15.05 16.18
C ILE A 35 -12.79 16.53 15.95
N ASP A 36 -11.77 17.40 16.00
CA ASP A 36 -11.85 18.81 15.63
C ASP A 36 -12.47 18.99 14.22
N PRO A 37 -13.60 19.72 14.08
CA PRO A 37 -14.31 19.87 12.81
C PRO A 37 -13.44 20.41 11.66
N ASP A 38 -12.39 21.18 11.96
CA ASP A 38 -11.45 21.68 10.93
C ASP A 38 -10.55 20.57 10.37
N ARG A 39 -10.14 19.60 11.20
CA ARG A 39 -9.40 18.41 10.74
C ARG A 39 -10.28 17.49 9.92
N THR A 40 -11.57 17.40 10.20
CA THR A 40 -12.51 16.59 9.41
C THR A 40 -12.65 17.14 7.99
N SER A 41 -12.63 18.47 7.83
CA SER A 41 -12.63 19.14 6.51
C SER A 41 -11.32 18.92 5.74
N LEU A 42 -10.17 18.89 6.42
CA LEU A 42 -8.87 18.64 5.81
C LEU A 42 -8.68 17.16 5.45
N ILE A 43 -9.14 16.23 6.30
CA ILE A 43 -9.13 14.78 6.03
C ILE A 43 -10.04 14.44 4.84
N SER A 44 -11.23 15.04 4.78
CA SER A 44 -12.15 14.87 3.63
C SER A 44 -11.66 15.56 2.34
N ARG A 45 -10.86 16.62 2.42
CA ARG A 45 -10.19 17.23 1.26
C ARG A 45 -8.98 16.43 0.77
N VAL A 46 -8.21 15.81 1.66
CA VAL A 46 -7.06 14.94 1.29
C VAL A 46 -7.54 13.60 0.73
N LEU A 47 -8.60 13.05 1.32
CA LEU A 47 -9.34 11.91 0.79
C LEU A 47 -10.49 12.42 -0.08
N ASN A 48 -10.19 13.11 -1.19
CA ASN A 48 -11.19 13.21 -2.23
C ASN A 48 -11.53 11.77 -2.67
N ALA A 49 -12.71 11.29 -2.25
CA ALA A 49 -13.16 9.92 -2.47
C ALA A 49 -13.22 9.55 -3.97
N ASN A 50 -13.32 10.56 -4.83
CA ASN A 50 -13.36 10.43 -6.29
C ASN A 50 -12.01 10.76 -6.95
N GLY A 51 -11.00 11.13 -6.17
CA GLY A 51 -9.68 11.45 -6.68
C GLY A 51 -8.92 10.20 -7.15
N ARG A 52 -8.00 10.39 -8.10
CA ARG A 52 -7.21 9.31 -8.69
C ARG A 52 -6.40 8.50 -7.68
N GLN A 53 -5.95 9.10 -6.57
CA GLN A 53 -5.22 8.41 -5.50
C GLN A 53 -6.03 7.28 -4.87
N VAL A 54 -7.36 7.39 -4.83
CA VAL A 54 -8.22 6.33 -4.32
C VAL A 54 -8.26 5.14 -5.29
N ALA A 55 -8.44 5.41 -6.58
CA ALA A 55 -8.48 4.36 -7.61
C ALA A 55 -7.12 3.67 -7.79
N THR A 56 -6.01 4.41 -7.71
CA THR A 56 -4.67 3.88 -7.96
C THR A 56 -4.03 3.27 -6.72
N THR A 57 -4.48 3.60 -5.51
CA THR A 57 -3.97 3.00 -4.28
C THR A 57 -4.81 1.79 -3.90
N GLY A 58 -4.16 0.69 -3.54
CA GLY A 58 -4.86 -0.54 -3.18
C GLY A 58 -4.20 -1.27 -2.04
N ARG A 59 -4.97 -2.19 -1.46
CA ARG A 59 -4.51 -3.11 -0.44
C ARG A 59 -3.94 -4.35 -1.11
N VAL A 60 -2.79 -4.80 -0.63
CA VAL A 60 -2.13 -6.03 -1.04
C VAL A 60 -2.45 -7.11 -0.02
N PHE A 61 -2.67 -8.33 -0.50
CA PHE A 61 -2.86 -9.52 0.31
C PHE A 61 -1.94 -10.63 -0.18
N TRP A 62 -1.38 -11.40 0.75
CA TRP A 62 -0.74 -12.68 0.43
C TRP A 62 -0.91 -13.66 1.59
N ALA A 63 -0.91 -14.94 1.27
CA ALA A 63 -0.99 -16.04 2.23
C ALA A 63 -0.14 -17.21 1.71
N CYS A 64 0.90 -17.54 2.47
CA CYS A 64 1.72 -18.72 2.19
C CYS A 64 1.16 -19.92 2.96
N ASP A 65 0.97 -21.06 2.30
CA ASP A 65 0.79 -22.37 2.95
C ASP A 65 -0.25 -22.40 4.09
N ASN A 66 -1.36 -21.65 3.95
CA ASN A 66 -2.44 -21.50 4.95
C ASN A 66 -2.01 -20.97 6.33
N THR A 67 -0.87 -20.29 6.43
CA THR A 67 -0.32 -19.76 7.70
C THR A 67 -0.97 -18.45 8.20
N GLY A 68 -2.16 -18.12 7.68
CA GLY A 68 -2.77 -16.81 7.78
C GLY A 68 -2.39 -15.90 6.61
N TYR A 69 -2.97 -14.71 6.57
CA TYR A 69 -2.65 -13.72 5.53
C TYR A 69 -1.97 -12.49 6.12
N SER A 70 -1.10 -11.88 5.33
CA SER A 70 -0.47 -10.60 5.60
C SER A 70 -0.94 -9.58 4.58
N SER A 71 -0.75 -8.30 4.88
CA SER A 71 -1.15 -7.24 3.97
C SER A 71 -0.14 -6.11 3.90
N CYS A 72 -0.13 -5.46 2.74
CA CYS A 72 0.59 -4.22 2.47
C CYS A 72 -0.34 -3.27 1.72
N SER A 73 0.23 -2.19 1.22
CA SER A 73 -0.37 -1.27 0.26
C SER A 73 0.52 -1.16 -0.97
N ALA A 74 -0.05 -0.69 -2.07
CA ALA A 74 0.68 -0.42 -3.32
C ALA A 74 -0.03 0.67 -4.13
N SER A 75 0.64 1.18 -5.16
CA SER A 75 0.05 2.14 -6.09
C SER A 75 0.30 1.79 -7.55
N VAL A 76 -0.71 1.98 -8.39
CA VAL A 76 -0.62 1.85 -9.85
C VAL A 76 0.18 3.00 -10.44
N ILE A 77 1.21 2.65 -11.21
CA ILE A 77 2.12 3.61 -11.85
C ILE A 77 2.04 3.54 -13.36
N SER A 78 2.26 4.68 -14.01
CA SER A 78 2.36 4.75 -15.47
C SER A 78 3.50 3.85 -15.96
N SER A 79 3.23 3.03 -16.98
CA SER A 79 4.18 2.10 -17.56
C SER A 79 3.77 1.70 -18.98
N ASN A 80 4.73 1.31 -19.81
CA ASN A 80 4.46 0.86 -21.19
C ASN A 80 3.57 -0.39 -21.23
N SER A 81 3.69 -1.28 -20.24
CA SER A 81 2.86 -2.49 -20.13
C SER A 81 1.47 -2.22 -19.56
N SER A 82 1.21 -1.03 -19.00
CA SER A 82 -0.06 -0.68 -18.34
C SER A 82 -0.43 -1.59 -17.15
N ASP A 83 0.54 -2.34 -16.61
CA ASP A 83 0.34 -3.40 -15.61
C ASP A 83 1.16 -3.22 -14.33
N LEU A 84 1.93 -2.13 -14.21
CA LEU A 84 2.86 -1.96 -13.08
C LEU A 84 2.23 -1.26 -11.88
N ILE A 85 2.58 -1.78 -10.71
CA ILE A 85 2.44 -1.11 -9.42
C ILE A 85 3.80 -0.97 -8.74
N VAL A 86 3.92 0.03 -7.87
CA VAL A 86 5.04 0.19 -6.93
C VAL A 86 4.58 -0.18 -5.52
N THR A 87 5.45 -0.85 -4.76
CA THR A 87 5.25 -1.21 -3.35
C THR A 87 6.60 -1.27 -2.62
N ALA A 88 6.60 -1.67 -1.35
CA ALA A 88 7.83 -1.90 -0.59
C ALA A 88 8.41 -3.28 -0.92
N ALA A 89 9.73 -3.42 -0.88
CA ALA A 89 10.39 -4.68 -1.22
C ALA A 89 10.08 -5.80 -0.23
N HIS A 90 9.90 -5.49 1.06
CA HIS A 90 9.46 -6.47 2.05
C HIS A 90 8.04 -7.02 1.79
N CYS A 91 7.22 -6.33 0.99
CA CYS A 91 5.89 -6.80 0.59
C CYS A 91 5.93 -7.86 -0.53
N VAL A 92 7.09 -8.08 -1.16
CA VAL A 92 7.28 -9.06 -2.24
C VAL A 92 8.39 -10.08 -1.96
N PHE A 93 9.25 -9.80 -0.97
CA PHE A 93 10.38 -10.65 -0.61
C PHE A 93 10.59 -10.70 0.90
N ASP A 94 10.53 -11.91 1.47
CA ASP A 94 10.82 -12.15 2.89
C ASP A 94 12.33 -12.36 3.08
N THR A 95 12.98 -11.40 3.73
CA THR A 95 14.42 -11.42 3.99
C THR A 95 14.84 -12.43 5.06
N THR A 96 13.89 -12.95 5.85
CA THR A 96 14.15 -13.97 6.87
C THR A 96 14.27 -15.35 6.25
N THR A 97 13.36 -15.67 5.33
CA THR A 97 13.32 -16.96 4.63
C THR A 97 13.99 -16.92 3.24
N LEU A 98 14.44 -15.74 2.81
CA LEU A 98 14.99 -15.46 1.48
C LEU A 98 14.05 -15.92 0.34
N ARG A 99 12.75 -15.71 0.54
CA ARG A 99 11.70 -16.22 -0.35
C ARG A 99 10.91 -15.10 -1.00
N TRP A 100 10.69 -15.22 -2.31
CA TRP A 100 9.74 -14.39 -3.04
C TRP A 100 8.30 -14.75 -2.68
N LEU A 101 7.51 -13.75 -2.34
CA LEU A 101 6.12 -13.88 -1.89
C LEU A 101 5.12 -14.03 -3.05
N ILE A 102 5.57 -13.95 -4.30
CA ILE A 102 4.71 -14.11 -5.48
C ILE A 102 3.99 -15.46 -5.49
N ASN A 103 4.63 -16.52 -4.96
CA ASN A 103 4.06 -17.86 -4.85
C ASN A 103 3.09 -18.02 -3.65
N CYS A 104 2.80 -16.95 -2.92
CA CYS A 104 1.92 -16.95 -1.74
C CYS A 104 0.55 -16.32 -2.03
N ASN A 105 -0.10 -16.65 -3.16
CA ASN A 105 -1.40 -16.08 -3.53
C ASN A 105 -1.43 -14.55 -3.44
N TRP A 106 -0.42 -13.91 -4.02
CA TRP A 106 -0.21 -12.47 -3.93
C TRP A 106 -1.21 -11.72 -4.82
N ILE A 107 -2.04 -10.86 -4.22
CA ILE A 107 -3.14 -10.15 -4.89
C ILE A 107 -3.14 -8.67 -4.50
N PHE A 108 -3.29 -7.80 -5.50
CA PHE A 108 -3.55 -6.37 -5.33
C PHE A 108 -5.03 -6.05 -5.54
N VAL A 109 -5.61 -5.25 -4.64
CA VAL A 109 -7.01 -4.80 -4.68
C VAL A 109 -7.06 -3.26 -4.66
N PRO A 110 -7.09 -2.60 -5.83
CA PRO A 110 -7.27 -1.15 -5.94
C PRO A 110 -8.59 -0.66 -5.34
N ALA A 111 -8.56 0.51 -4.69
CA ALA A 111 -9.69 1.13 -4.01
C ALA A 111 -10.45 0.17 -3.06
N TYR A 112 -9.71 -0.73 -2.41
CA TYR A 112 -10.26 -1.62 -1.39
C TYR A 112 -11.03 -0.81 -0.34
N SER A 113 -12.23 -1.27 0.04
CA SER A 113 -12.98 -0.70 1.16
C SER A 113 -13.93 -1.72 1.77
N ASN A 114 -13.72 -2.09 3.03
CA ASN A 114 -14.59 -3.00 3.80
C ASN A 114 -14.94 -4.30 3.07
N GLY A 115 -13.97 -4.87 2.37
CA GLY A 115 -14.14 -6.10 1.61
C GLY A 115 -14.69 -5.92 0.18
N ASN A 116 -14.94 -4.68 -0.24
CA ASN A 116 -15.25 -4.36 -1.62
C ASN A 116 -13.98 -4.27 -2.47
N ALA A 117 -14.08 -4.73 -3.71
CA ALA A 117 -13.03 -4.70 -4.72
C ALA A 117 -13.57 -4.08 -6.02
N PRO A 118 -13.85 -2.77 -6.05
CA PRO A 118 -14.63 -2.13 -7.12
C PRO A 118 -13.94 -2.21 -8.50
N TYR A 119 -12.61 -2.28 -8.54
CA TYR A 119 -11.85 -2.49 -9.78
C TYR A 119 -11.29 -3.91 -9.92
N GLY A 120 -11.81 -4.87 -9.16
CA GLY A 120 -11.39 -6.26 -9.20
C GLY A 120 -10.14 -6.58 -8.37
N ARG A 121 -9.66 -7.81 -8.55
CA ARG A 121 -8.53 -8.41 -7.84
C ARG A 121 -7.45 -8.79 -8.84
N TRP A 122 -6.24 -8.32 -8.64
CA TRP A 122 -5.18 -8.39 -9.62
C TRP A 122 -4.03 -9.25 -9.08
N PRO A 123 -3.89 -10.50 -9.53
CA PRO A 123 -2.78 -11.36 -9.15
C PRO A 123 -1.45 -10.79 -9.67
N ALA A 124 -0.38 -10.96 -8.91
CA ALA A 124 0.97 -10.72 -9.42
C ALA A 124 1.32 -11.76 -10.50
N ARG A 125 1.90 -11.29 -11.60
CA ARG A 125 2.54 -12.12 -12.64
C ARG A 125 4.05 -12.20 -12.45
N GLU A 126 4.67 -11.06 -12.12
CA GLU A 126 6.10 -10.94 -11.86
C GLU A 126 6.35 -9.92 -10.76
N THR A 127 7.41 -10.14 -9.98
CA THR A 127 7.87 -9.21 -8.93
C THR A 127 9.35 -8.90 -9.14
N ALA A 128 9.74 -7.66 -8.86
CA ALA A 128 11.12 -7.22 -8.92
C ALA A 128 11.44 -6.34 -7.70
N ALA A 129 12.56 -6.60 -7.07
CA ALA A 129 13.10 -5.81 -5.97
C ALA A 129 14.61 -5.59 -6.21
N LEU A 130 15.14 -4.52 -5.63
CA LEU A 130 16.56 -4.20 -5.77
C LEU A 130 17.43 -5.25 -5.07
N THR A 131 18.55 -5.64 -5.69
CA THR A 131 19.48 -6.64 -5.12
C THR A 131 20.01 -6.25 -3.73
N ALA A 132 20.12 -4.94 -3.47
CA ALA A 132 20.51 -4.43 -2.16
C ALA A 132 19.54 -4.85 -1.03
N TRP A 133 18.27 -5.10 -1.37
CA TRP A 133 17.25 -5.64 -0.46
C TRP A 133 17.28 -7.17 -0.39
N THR A 134 17.38 -7.88 -1.52
CA THR A 134 17.15 -9.34 -1.58
C THR A 134 18.34 -10.21 -1.11
N ARG A 135 19.45 -9.59 -0.72
CA ARG A 135 20.60 -10.26 -0.11
C ARG A 135 20.35 -10.63 1.36
N SER A 136 21.20 -11.51 1.91
CA SER A 136 21.09 -11.99 3.31
C SER A 136 21.10 -10.89 4.37
N LYS A 137 21.77 -9.75 4.09
CA LYS A 137 21.73 -8.54 4.92
C LYS A 137 21.07 -7.41 4.13
N PRO A 138 19.74 -7.21 4.26
CA PRO A 138 19.02 -6.21 3.48
C PRO A 138 19.47 -4.79 3.83
N ASP A 139 19.49 -3.93 2.81
CA ASP A 139 19.62 -2.49 2.97
C ASP A 139 18.26 -1.82 2.88
N TYR A 140 17.82 -1.26 4.01
CA TYR A 140 16.51 -0.64 4.14
C TYR A 140 16.37 0.67 3.37
N ASN A 141 17.45 1.24 2.84
CA ASN A 141 17.36 2.37 1.92
C ASN A 141 16.78 1.97 0.55
N TYR A 142 16.76 0.68 0.24
CA TYR A 142 16.32 0.12 -1.03
C TYR A 142 15.07 -0.75 -0.87
N ASP A 143 14.24 -0.49 0.15
CA ASP A 143 12.94 -1.15 0.39
C ASP A 143 11.86 -0.66 -0.59
N VAL A 144 12.11 -0.87 -1.89
CA VAL A 144 11.20 -0.55 -3.00
C VAL A 144 11.16 -1.72 -3.97
N ALA A 145 9.96 -2.06 -4.43
CA ALA A 145 9.73 -3.10 -5.40
C ALA A 145 8.65 -2.70 -6.42
N PHE A 146 8.69 -3.38 -7.55
CA PHE A 146 7.70 -3.29 -8.61
C PHE A 146 7.04 -4.64 -8.81
N VAL A 147 5.76 -4.61 -9.15
CA VAL A 147 4.99 -5.82 -9.46
C VAL A 147 4.27 -5.60 -10.77
N ALA A 148 4.43 -6.54 -11.70
CA ALA A 148 3.61 -6.61 -12.90
C ALA A 148 2.38 -7.46 -12.59
N LEU A 149 1.20 -6.90 -12.81
CA LEU A 149 -0.08 -7.55 -12.54
C LEU A 149 -0.60 -8.28 -13.77
N SER A 150 -1.23 -9.43 -13.57
CA SER A 150 -1.97 -10.12 -14.64
C SER A 150 -3.20 -9.32 -15.06
N PRO A 151 -3.49 -9.17 -16.37
CA PRO A 151 -4.74 -8.60 -16.84
C PRO A 151 -5.95 -9.35 -16.28
N VAL A 152 -7.01 -8.62 -15.97
CA VAL A 152 -8.27 -9.17 -15.42
C VAL A 152 -9.40 -8.85 -16.38
N ASN A 153 -10.13 -9.88 -16.81
CA ASN A 153 -11.22 -9.75 -17.80
C ASN A 153 -10.76 -9.03 -19.09
N GLY A 154 -9.56 -9.37 -19.58
CA GLY A 154 -8.98 -8.79 -20.80
C GLY A 154 -8.55 -7.32 -20.67
N ARG A 155 -8.57 -6.74 -19.47
CA ARG A 155 -8.18 -5.35 -19.22
C ARG A 155 -6.90 -5.26 -18.40
N HIS A 156 -6.10 -4.24 -18.67
CA HIS A 156 -4.93 -3.85 -17.91
C HIS A 156 -5.32 -2.94 -16.74
N ILE A 157 -4.56 -2.96 -15.64
CA ILE A 157 -4.93 -2.23 -14.41
C ILE A 157 -5.05 -0.72 -14.64
N VAL A 158 -4.17 -0.15 -15.48
CA VAL A 158 -4.18 1.28 -15.80
C VAL A 158 -5.46 1.69 -16.55
N GLN A 159 -6.06 0.78 -17.33
CA GLN A 159 -7.30 1.06 -18.06
C GLN A 159 -8.51 1.21 -17.15
N VAL A 160 -8.48 0.62 -15.95
CA VAL A 160 -9.62 0.67 -15.01
C VAL A 160 -9.39 1.65 -13.85
N THR A 161 -8.14 1.86 -13.44
CA THR A 161 -7.80 2.72 -12.29
C THR A 161 -7.14 4.05 -12.68
N GLY A 162 -6.67 4.19 -13.92
CA GLY A 162 -5.66 5.18 -14.26
C GLY A 162 -4.31 4.83 -13.64
N SER A 163 -3.45 5.83 -13.44
CA SER A 163 -2.16 5.65 -12.75
C SER A 163 -1.65 6.96 -12.14
N GLN A 164 -0.66 6.84 -11.26
CA GLN A 164 0.19 7.94 -10.81
C GLN A 164 1.48 7.96 -11.63
N SER A 165 2.13 9.13 -11.67
CA SER A 165 3.51 9.22 -12.17
C SER A 165 4.48 8.70 -11.12
N LEU A 166 5.67 8.28 -11.55
CA LEU A 166 6.75 7.87 -10.65
C LEU A 166 7.94 8.81 -10.81
N GLY A 167 8.26 9.55 -9.75
CA GLY A 167 9.40 10.46 -9.71
C GLY A 167 10.66 9.83 -9.13
N PHE A 168 11.80 10.04 -9.79
CA PHE A 168 13.13 9.79 -9.23
C PHE A 168 13.87 11.11 -9.02
N ASN A 169 14.85 11.12 -8.11
CA ASN A 169 15.71 12.29 -7.84
C ASN A 169 14.92 13.56 -7.50
N GLN A 170 13.76 13.40 -6.86
CA GLN A 170 12.92 14.53 -6.48
C GLN A 170 13.51 15.28 -5.28
N PRO A 171 13.26 16.60 -5.15
CA PRO A 171 13.66 17.36 -3.97
C PRO A 171 13.02 16.80 -2.69
N ARG A 172 13.81 16.70 -1.61
CA ARG A 172 13.37 16.10 -0.33
C ARG A 172 12.42 16.99 0.48
N SER A 173 12.57 18.31 0.38
CA SER A 173 11.83 19.30 1.18
C SER A 173 10.50 19.72 0.54
N GLN A 174 9.72 18.76 0.08
CA GLN A 174 8.42 18.99 -0.55
C GLN A 174 7.31 18.46 0.36
N THR A 175 6.14 19.10 0.33
CA THR A 175 4.94 18.53 0.96
C THR A 175 4.60 17.22 0.27
N THR A 176 4.51 16.16 1.05
CA THR A 176 4.24 14.80 0.59
C THR A 176 3.00 14.25 1.29
N TYR A 177 2.17 13.56 0.52
CA TYR A 177 0.97 12.88 1.00
C TYR A 177 1.19 11.37 0.93
N ALA A 178 1.12 10.69 2.06
CA ALA A 178 1.22 9.24 2.15
C ALA A 178 -0.17 8.61 2.25
N PHE A 179 -0.39 7.52 1.52
CA PHE A 179 -1.64 6.76 1.54
C PHE A 179 -1.38 5.29 1.82
N GLY A 180 -2.30 4.60 2.49
CA GLY A 180 -2.20 3.16 2.72
C GLY A 180 -3.31 2.57 3.57
N TYR A 181 -3.24 1.27 3.82
CA TYR A 181 -4.21 0.46 4.56
C TYR A 181 -3.63 -0.08 5.87
N PRO A 182 -3.34 0.78 6.86
CA PRO A 182 -2.82 0.37 8.16
C PRO A 182 -3.81 -0.53 8.91
N VAL A 183 -3.34 -1.62 9.49
CA VAL A 183 -4.14 -2.54 10.31
C VAL A 183 -4.46 -1.91 11.67
N ASN A 184 -3.58 -1.07 12.22
CA ASN A 184 -3.84 -0.39 13.50
C ASN A 184 -4.92 0.70 13.43
N ILE A 185 -5.37 1.10 12.23
CA ILE A 185 -6.43 2.10 12.03
C ILE A 185 -7.48 1.49 11.12
N GLY A 186 -8.70 1.29 11.62
CA GLY A 186 -9.78 0.71 10.82
C GLY A 186 -9.50 -0.72 10.32
N ASN A 187 -8.59 -1.47 10.95
CA ASN A 187 -8.27 -2.87 10.64
C ASN A 187 -7.79 -3.11 9.19
N GLY A 188 -7.18 -2.10 8.57
CA GLY A 188 -6.79 -2.12 7.15
C GLY A 188 -7.99 -2.11 6.21
N GLN A 189 -9.19 -1.82 6.71
CA GLN A 189 -10.42 -1.92 5.92
C GLN A 189 -10.68 -0.69 5.06
N THR A 190 -10.05 0.43 5.38
CA THR A 190 -10.27 1.72 4.71
C THR A 190 -8.95 2.40 4.40
N LEU A 191 -8.91 3.17 3.32
CA LEU A 191 -7.75 3.95 2.93
C LEU A 191 -7.53 5.07 3.96
N GLN A 192 -6.30 5.14 4.48
CA GLN A 192 -5.85 6.19 5.39
C GLN A 192 -4.84 7.09 4.68
N SER A 193 -4.65 8.29 5.24
CA SER A 193 -3.64 9.23 4.73
C SER A 193 -2.93 9.99 5.84
N CYS A 194 -1.70 10.41 5.53
CA CYS A 194 -0.91 11.36 6.30
C CYS A 194 -0.33 12.41 5.34
N SER A 195 0.00 13.60 5.82
CA SER A 195 0.73 14.57 5.01
C SER A 195 1.70 15.38 5.85
N GLY A 196 2.72 15.93 5.18
CA GLY A 196 3.71 16.80 5.79
C GLY A 196 4.95 16.89 4.93
N ILE A 197 5.95 17.63 5.40
CA ILE A 197 7.27 17.66 4.78
C ILE A 197 8.09 16.48 5.37
N PRO A 198 8.58 15.53 4.56
CA PRO A 198 9.41 14.46 5.04
C PRO A 198 10.67 14.99 5.72
N ALA A 199 10.99 14.42 6.88
CA ALA A 199 12.22 14.69 7.62
C ALA A 199 12.93 13.37 7.92
N ALA A 200 14.17 13.46 8.42
CA ALA A 200 14.85 12.30 8.95
C ALA A 200 13.99 11.65 10.04
N SER A 201 13.72 10.36 9.90
CA SER A 201 12.92 9.60 10.87
C SER A 201 13.58 9.70 12.24
N GLN A 202 12.79 10.05 13.26
CA GLN A 202 13.25 10.08 14.65
C GLN A 202 13.52 8.67 15.23
N TYR A 203 13.13 7.62 14.51
CA TYR A 203 13.37 6.23 14.90
C TYR A 203 14.26 5.51 13.89
N THR A 204 15.05 4.59 14.41
CA THR A 204 15.99 3.76 13.66
C THR A 204 15.43 2.33 13.55
N LEU A 205 15.49 1.72 12.37
CA LEU A 205 15.15 0.31 12.17
C LEU A 205 16.41 -0.43 11.74
N ASN A 206 16.87 -1.39 12.56
CA ASN A 206 18.09 -2.17 12.28
C ASN A 206 19.31 -1.31 11.92
N GLY A 207 19.47 -0.15 12.58
CA GLY A 207 20.55 0.80 12.30
C GLY A 207 20.27 1.81 11.18
N TYR A 208 19.17 1.67 10.43
CA TYR A 208 18.81 2.57 9.33
C TYR A 208 17.89 3.71 9.77
N LYS A 209 18.23 4.93 9.35
CA LYS A 209 17.45 6.14 9.58
C LYS A 209 16.85 6.65 8.27
N GLY A 210 15.67 6.14 7.93
CA GLY A 210 14.92 6.54 6.74
C GLY A 210 14.26 7.92 6.86
N GLN A 211 13.40 8.27 5.91
CA GLN A 211 12.54 9.46 6.02
C GLN A 211 11.20 9.11 6.68
N GLY A 212 10.59 10.09 7.34
CA GLY A 212 9.27 9.98 7.97
C GLY A 212 8.46 11.25 7.82
N LEU A 213 7.14 11.10 7.86
CA LEU A 213 6.20 12.22 8.01
C LEU A 213 5.86 12.38 9.50
N SER A 214 6.02 13.60 10.00
CA SER A 214 5.58 13.95 11.36
C SER A 214 4.08 13.71 11.51
N ASN A 215 3.66 13.21 12.68
CA ASN A 215 2.26 12.92 13.00
C ASN A 215 1.58 11.88 12.08
N CYS A 216 2.34 11.00 11.43
CA CYS A 216 1.76 9.87 10.73
C CYS A 216 1.64 8.64 11.63
N GLY A 217 0.41 8.31 12.03
CA GLY A 217 0.10 7.18 12.91
C GLY A 217 -0.14 5.84 12.18
N MET A 218 0.07 5.78 10.86
CA MET A 218 -0.11 4.54 10.09
C MET A 218 0.96 3.51 10.48
N GLY A 219 0.52 2.35 10.95
CA GLY A 219 1.35 1.20 11.29
C GLY A 219 1.34 0.13 10.19
N GLY A 220 1.66 -1.13 10.55
CA GLY A 220 1.69 -2.26 9.62
C GLY A 220 0.43 -2.33 8.75
N GLY A 221 0.57 -2.68 7.48
CA GLY A 221 -0.44 -2.69 6.44
C GLY A 221 -0.36 -1.49 5.52
N CYS A 222 0.14 -0.34 6.00
CA CYS A 222 0.37 0.81 5.14
C CYS A 222 1.61 0.66 4.25
N SER A 223 2.53 -0.25 4.60
CA SER A 223 3.79 -0.50 3.90
C SER A 223 3.64 -0.62 2.39
N GLY A 224 4.48 0.09 1.63
CA GLY A 224 4.44 0.12 0.17
C GLY A 224 3.37 1.04 -0.43
N GLY A 225 2.51 1.65 0.39
CA GLY A 225 1.58 2.67 -0.07
C GLY A 225 2.30 3.93 -0.60
N PRO A 226 1.70 4.66 -1.55
CA PRO A 226 2.38 5.74 -2.25
C PRO A 226 2.64 6.93 -1.34
N TRP A 227 3.76 7.60 -1.63
CA TRP A 227 4.07 8.94 -1.17
C TRP A 227 4.03 9.86 -2.38
N LEU A 228 3.03 10.73 -2.44
CA LEU A 228 2.79 11.61 -3.57
C LEU A 228 3.28 13.02 -3.26
N GLN A 229 4.20 13.51 -4.08
CA GLN A 229 4.55 14.92 -4.19
C GLN A 229 3.72 15.57 -5.29
N GLN A 230 3.71 16.91 -5.32
CA GLN A 230 2.93 17.70 -6.30
C GLN A 230 1.45 17.27 -6.35
N PHE A 231 0.95 16.81 -5.20
CA PHE A 231 -0.36 16.19 -5.11
C PHE A 231 -1.46 17.22 -5.26
N ASN A 232 -2.26 17.08 -6.31
CA ASN A 232 -3.43 17.91 -6.53
C ASN A 232 -4.63 17.26 -5.83
N THR A 233 -5.05 17.82 -4.70
CA THR A 233 -6.17 17.30 -3.88
C THR A 233 -7.52 17.28 -4.62
N ALA A 234 -7.71 18.12 -5.64
CA ALA A 234 -8.94 18.13 -6.43
C ALA A 234 -9.00 16.96 -7.42
N THR A 235 -7.86 16.57 -8.02
CA THR A 235 -7.81 15.50 -9.04
C THR A 235 -7.34 14.16 -8.47
N GLY A 236 -6.62 14.17 -7.35
CA GLY A 236 -5.98 13.00 -6.79
C GLY A 236 -4.71 12.55 -7.50
N VAL A 237 -4.13 13.38 -8.35
CA VAL A 237 -2.91 13.07 -9.10
C VAL A 237 -1.69 13.62 -8.39
N GLY A 238 -0.61 12.83 -8.35
CA GLY A 238 0.71 13.23 -7.88
C GLY A 238 1.81 12.41 -8.55
N THR A 239 3.03 12.59 -8.06
CA THR A 239 4.26 11.92 -8.55
C THR A 239 5.10 11.39 -7.40
#